data_AF-A0A357Z9B7-F1
#
_entry.id   AF-A0A357Z9B7-F1
#
_cell.length_a   1.000
_cell.length_b   1.000
_cell.length_c   1.000
_cell.angle_alpha   90.00
_cell.angle_beta   90.00
_cell.angle_gamma   90.00
#
_symmetry.space_group_name_H-M   'P 1'
#
loop_
_entity.id
_entity.type
_entity.pdbx_description
1 polymer ?
#
loop_
_entity_poly.entity_id
_entity_poly.type
_entity_poly.pdbx_seq_one_letter_code
_entity_poly.pdbx_strand_id
1 'polypeptide(L)' 'MSLFRKKDLSAMLAQADDGGKGLKRTLGAGNLIALGVGAIIGAGLFVRTAAAAGQAAGPA' A
#
# COMPACT_ATOMS: atom_id res chain seq x y z
N MET A 1 21.02 13.94 -13.50
CA MET A 1 19.84 13.15 -13.07
C MET A 1 18.64 13.57 -13.90
N SER A 2 18.03 12.66 -14.67
CA SER A 2 16.85 12.98 -15.48
C SER A 2 15.57 12.89 -14.63
N LEU A 3 15.01 14.03 -14.25
CA LEU A 3 13.79 14.11 -13.42
C LEU A 3 12.53 13.56 -14.09
N PHE A 4 12.50 13.49 -15.43
CA PHE A 4 11.30 13.07 -16.21
C PHE A 4 11.50 11.78 -17.02
N ARG A 5 12.55 11.00 -16.77
CA ARG A 5 12.75 9.72 -17.47
C ARG A 5 11.75 8.69 -16.95
N LYS A 6 10.99 8.10 -17.88
CA LYS A 6 10.12 6.95 -17.60
C LYS A 6 10.96 5.68 -17.46
N LYS A 7 10.65 4.84 -16.47
CA LYS A 7 11.26 3.52 -16.33
C LYS A 7 10.74 2.61 -17.45
N ASP A 8 11.65 1.84 -18.05
CA ASP A 8 11.29 0.87 -19.08
C ASP A 8 10.47 -0.29 -18.49
N LEU A 9 9.42 -0.71 -19.19
CA LEU A 9 8.49 -1.74 -18.73
C LEU A 9 9.15 -3.13 -18.71
N SER A 10 9.92 -3.45 -19.73
CA SER A 10 10.61 -4.74 -19.85
C SER A 10 11.62 -4.89 -18.70
N ALA A 11 12.32 -3.82 -18.35
CA ALA A 11 13.22 -3.79 -17.19
C ALA A 11 12.48 -4.00 -15.86
N MET A 12 11.24 -3.49 -15.71
CA MET A 12 10.43 -3.73 -14.50
C MET A 12 9.96 -5.18 -14.39
N LEU A 13 9.52 -5.77 -15.49
CA LEU A 13 9.06 -7.16 -15.54
C LEU A 13 10.22 -8.12 -15.27
N ALA A 14 11.39 -7.87 -15.86
CA ALA A 14 12.60 -8.65 -15.62
C ALA A 14 13.06 -8.58 -14.15
N GLN A 15 12.89 -7.44 -13.48
CA GLN A 15 13.19 -7.30 -12.06
C GLN A 15 12.18 -8.03 -11.16
N ALA A 16 10.91 -8.10 -11.58
CA ALA A 16 9.85 -8.78 -10.84
C ALA A 16 9.89 -10.31 -11.02
N ASP A 17 10.52 -10.79 -12.10
CA ASP A 17 10.73 -12.20 -12.37
C ASP A 17 11.98 -12.71 -11.63
N ASP A 18 11.77 -13.41 -10.52
CA ASP A 18 12.85 -13.89 -9.64
C ASP A 18 13.54 -15.17 -10.17
N GLY A 19 13.61 -15.33 -11.50
CA GLY A 19 14.23 -16.49 -12.16
C GLY A 19 13.67 -17.84 -11.70
N GLY A 20 12.39 -17.90 -11.34
CA GLY A 20 11.72 -19.12 -10.83
C GLY A 20 11.83 -19.36 -9.31
N LYS A 21 12.48 -18.47 -8.53
CA LYS A 21 12.59 -18.58 -7.06
C LYS A 21 11.55 -17.76 -6.29
N GLY A 22 10.63 -17.10 -7.00
CA GLY A 22 9.62 -16.23 -6.41
C GLY A 22 8.57 -16.95 -5.58
N LEU A 23 7.83 -16.18 -4.76
CA LEU A 23 6.74 -16.72 -3.95
C LEU A 23 5.62 -17.32 -4.82
N LYS A 24 5.01 -18.40 -4.33
CA LYS A 24 3.82 -18.99 -4.94
C LYS A 24 2.68 -17.96 -4.95
N ARG A 25 2.09 -17.72 -6.11
CA ARG A 25 0.92 -16.84 -6.27
C ARG A 25 -0.33 -17.49 -5.68
N THR A 26 -0.58 -17.25 -4.40
CA THR A 26 -1.72 -17.82 -3.65
C THR A 26 -2.81 -16.82 -3.29
N LEU A 27 -2.56 -15.51 -3.47
CA LEU A 27 -3.52 -14.47 -3.13
C LEU A 27 -4.56 -14.29 -4.25
N GLY A 28 -5.83 -14.60 -3.94
CA GLY A 28 -6.99 -14.25 -4.75
C GLY A 28 -7.56 -12.88 -4.39
N ALA A 29 -8.67 -12.50 -5.04
CA ALA A 29 -9.30 -11.18 -4.86
C ALA A 29 -9.63 -10.84 -3.39
N GLY A 30 -10.22 -11.79 -2.65
CA GLY A 30 -10.54 -11.58 -1.23
C GLY A 30 -9.30 -11.31 -0.36
N ASN A 31 -8.21 -12.03 -0.61
CA ASN A 31 -6.95 -11.86 0.13
C ASN A 31 -6.34 -10.48 -0.15
N LEU A 32 -6.43 -10.00 -1.39
CA LEU A 32 -5.94 -8.68 -1.78
C LEU A 32 -6.78 -7.55 -1.17
N ILE A 33 -8.10 -7.72 -1.09
CA ILE A 33 -9.00 -6.77 -0.43
C ILE A 33 -8.66 -6.68 1.06
N ALA A 34 -8.54 -7.82 1.74
CA ALA A 34 -8.19 -7.87 3.16
C ALA A 34 -6.81 -7.23 3.45
N LEU A 35 -5.83 -7.47 2.57
CA LEU A 35 -4.50 -6.83 2.64
C LEU A 35 -4.63 -5.29 2.57
N GLY A 36 -5.43 -4.78 1.64
CA GLY A 36 -5.66 -3.34 1.50
C GLY A 36 -6.35 -2.73 2.71
N VAL A 37 -7.40 -3.37 3.23
CA VAL A 37 -8.11 -2.92 4.44
C VAL A 37 -7.17 -2.87 5.64
N GLY A 38 -6.39 -3.93 5.87
CA GLY A 38 -5.41 -3.98 6.96
C GLY A 38 -4.33 -2.90 6.84
N ALA A 39 -3.85 -2.63 5.62
CA ALA A 39 -2.86 -1.58 5.37
C ALA A 39 -3.41 -0.16 5.58
N ILE A 40 -4.70 0.08 5.34
CA ILE A 40 -5.32 1.41 5.41
C ILE A 40 -5.84 1.74 6.83
N ILE A 41 -6.54 0.80 7.48
CA ILE A 41 -7.33 1.10 8.69
C ILE A 41 -6.46 1.26 9.96
N GLY A 42 -5.15 1.03 9.92
CA GLY A 42 -4.23 0.98 11.07
C GLY A 42 -4.21 2.18 12.05
N ALA A 43 -3.03 2.71 12.38
CA ALA A 43 -2.91 3.70 13.47
C ALA A 43 -3.73 5.00 13.27
N GLY A 44 -4.10 5.33 12.02
CA GLY A 44 -4.87 6.53 11.68
C GLY A 44 -6.27 6.57 12.30
N LEU A 45 -7.02 5.46 12.22
CA LEU A 45 -8.40 5.41 12.71
C LEU A 45 -8.48 5.32 14.25
N PHE A 46 -7.44 4.81 14.91
CA PHE A 46 -7.46 4.59 16.35
C PHE A 46 -6.73 5.67 17.16
N VAL A 47 -5.74 6.35 16.57
CA VAL A 47 -4.94 7.38 17.29
C VAL A 47 -5.24 8.79 16.79
N ARG A 48 -5.33 8.98 15.47
CA ARG A 48 -5.42 10.33 14.88
C ARG A 48 -6.82 10.89 14.87
N THR A 49 -7.85 10.05 14.80
CA THR A 49 -9.27 10.44 14.92
C THR A 49 -9.59 11.09 16.26
N ALA A 50 -9.10 10.54 17.38
CA ALA A 50 -9.34 11.11 18.71
C ALA A 50 -8.71 12.51 18.84
N ALA A 51 -7.48 12.69 18.37
CA ALA A 51 -6.82 13.99 18.35
C ALA A 51 -7.52 14.97 17.40
N ALA A 52 -7.95 14.52 16.22
CA ALA A 52 -8.70 15.35 15.27
C ALA A 52 -10.05 15.80 15.84
N ALA A 53 -10.78 14.91 16.53
CA ALA A 53 -12.01 15.29 17.22
C ALA A 53 -11.71 16.26 18.37
N GLY A 54 -10.78 15.95 19.27
CA GLY A 54 -10.53 16.79 20.45
C GLY A 54 -9.88 18.15 20.17
N GLN A 55 -9.13 18.30 19.07
CA GLN A 55 -8.28 19.48 18.84
C GLN A 55 -8.54 20.21 17.53
N ALA A 56 -9.28 19.63 16.58
CA ALA A 56 -9.41 20.20 15.24
C ALA A 56 -10.84 20.30 14.70
N ALA A 57 -11.74 19.37 15.03
CA ALA A 57 -13.05 19.27 14.37
C ALA A 57 -14.21 18.76 15.24
N GLY A 58 -13.99 18.45 16.52
CA GLY A 58 -15.05 17.97 17.41
C GLY A 58 -16.02 19.08 17.83
N PRO A 59 -17.21 18.71 18.33
CA PRO A 59 -18.19 19.67 18.80
C PRO A 59 -17.63 20.49 19.98
N ALA A 60 -18.01 21.77 20.03
CA ALA A 60 -17.64 22.70 21.10
C ALA A 60 -18.18 22.27 22.47
#